data_AF-A0A3S3NFB6-F1
#
_entry.id   AF-A0A3S3NFB6-F1
#
_cell.length_a   1.000
_cell.length_b   1.000
_cell.length_c   1.000
_cell.angle_alpha   90.00
_cell.angle_beta   90.00
_cell.angle_gamma   90.00
#
_symmetry.space_group_name_H-M   'P 1'
#
loop_
_entity.id
_entity.type
_entity.pdbx_description
1 polymer ?
#
loop_
_entity_poly.entity_id
_entity_poly.type
_entity_poly.pdbx_seq_one_letter_code
_entity_poly.pdbx_strand_id
1 'polypeptide(L)'
;MSTNRSWRLKNILLRGRVYGYDPCTENYAEKYFNRLNVQRAMHANLTGIPYKWTACSDVLIKSWKDAQLGQPDGFPDHPHRVGGVEEWRHIMDTW
;
A
#
# COMPACT_ATOMS: atom_id res chain seq x y z
N MET A 1 21.12 -43.87 25.55
CA MET A 1 20.03 -43.56 24.60
C MET A 1 19.66 -42.09 24.74
N SER A 2 19.75 -41.39 23.60
CA SER A 2 19.49 -39.98 23.26
C SER A 2 19.17 -38.95 24.36
N THR A 3 20.05 -37.96 24.48
CA THR A 3 19.83 -36.69 25.19
C THR A 3 18.69 -35.90 24.54
N ASN A 4 17.66 -35.56 25.32
CA ASN A 4 16.51 -34.79 24.88
C ASN A 4 16.89 -33.30 24.65
N ARG A 5 17.59 -33.03 23.54
CA ARG A 5 17.88 -31.68 23.06
C ARG A 5 16.78 -31.25 22.10
N SER A 6 15.67 -30.76 22.64
CA SER A 6 14.69 -30.06 21.81
C SER A 6 14.00 -28.93 22.58
N TRP A 7 14.76 -27.87 22.85
CA TRP A 7 14.25 -26.57 23.29
C TRP A 7 14.70 -25.43 22.37
N ARG A 8 14.90 -25.67 21.07
CA ARG A 8 15.46 -24.66 20.16
C ARG A 8 14.83 -24.54 18.78
N LEU A 9 13.53 -24.76 18.60
CA LEU A 9 12.89 -24.44 17.32
C LEU A 9 11.46 -23.87 17.47
N LYS A 10 11.23 -22.98 18.45
CA LYS A 10 9.94 -22.27 18.55
C LYS A 10 9.98 -20.79 18.13
N ASN A 11 11.15 -20.26 17.74
CA ASN A 11 11.31 -18.84 17.41
C ASN A 11 11.57 -18.53 15.93
N ILE A 12 11.43 -19.50 15.01
CA ILE A 12 11.68 -19.25 13.57
C ILE A 12 10.39 -18.88 12.82
N LEU A 13 9.20 -19.19 13.37
CA LEU A 13 7.93 -19.02 12.65
C LEU A 13 7.16 -17.72 12.97
N LEU A 14 7.63 -16.89 13.90
CA LEU A 14 6.98 -15.60 14.24
C LEU A 14 7.74 -14.37 13.72
N ARG A 15 8.67 -14.58 12.79
CA ARG A 15 9.37 -13.46 12.14
C ARG A 15 9.32 -13.64 10.63
N GLY A 16 8.10 -13.72 10.10
CA GLY A 16 7.81 -13.14 8.79
C GLY A 16 8.13 -11.65 8.85
N ARG A 17 9.43 -11.32 8.84
CA ARG A 17 9.89 -9.98 8.57
C ARG A 17 9.34 -9.70 7.18
N VAL A 18 8.44 -8.74 7.06
CA VAL A 18 8.08 -8.14 5.78
C VAL A 18 9.38 -7.54 5.24
N TYR A 19 10.18 -8.36 4.55
CA TYR A 19 11.40 -7.93 3.90
C TYR A 19 10.96 -7.08 2.71
N GLY A 20 10.90 -5.76 2.90
CA GLY A 20 10.62 -4.84 1.79
C GLY A 20 9.74 -3.64 2.13
N TYR A 21 9.01 -3.64 3.26
CA TYR A 21 8.25 -2.46 3.65
C TYR A 21 9.14 -1.47 4.41
N ASP A 22 9.47 -0.36 3.75
CA ASP A 22 10.14 0.77 4.37
C ASP A 22 9.10 1.87 4.65
N PRO A 23 8.77 2.16 5.92
CA PRO A 23 7.81 3.19 6.28
C PRO A 23 8.29 4.61 5.89
N CYS A 24 9.57 4.79 5.57
CA CYS A 24 10.14 6.07 5.16
C CYS A 24 10.11 6.28 3.63
N THR A 25 9.50 5.37 2.86
CA THR A 25 9.43 5.47 1.39
C THR A 25 8.83 6.78 0.92
N GLU A 26 7.79 7.27 1.59
CA GLU A 26 7.14 8.55 1.29
C GLU A 26 8.11 9.73 1.38
N ASN A 27 8.90 9.79 2.48
CA ASN A 27 9.89 10.84 2.67
C ASN A 27 10.98 10.82 1.58
N TYR A 28 11.36 9.64 1.08
CA TYR A 28 12.31 9.54 -0.03
C TYR A 28 11.71 10.01 -1.34
N ALA A 29 10.45 9.65 -1.61
CA ALA A 29 9.71 10.11 -2.78
C ALA A 29 9.62 11.64 -2.80
N GLU A 30 9.22 12.28 -1.70
CA GLU A 30 9.14 13.74 -1.62
C GLU A 30 10.48 14.42 -1.93
N LYS A 31 11.59 13.89 -1.39
CA LYS A 31 12.93 14.42 -1.67
C LYS A 31 13.35 14.23 -3.13
N TYR A 32 12.89 13.17 -3.79
CA TYR A 32 13.24 12.86 -5.16
C TYR A 32 12.45 13.72 -6.15
N PHE A 33 11.11 13.78 -6.00
CA PHE A 33 10.23 14.50 -6.92
C PHE A 33 10.31 16.02 -6.80
N ASN A 34 10.84 16.55 -5.71
CA ASN A 34 11.10 17.99 -5.57
C ASN A 34 12.43 18.47 -6.18
N ARG A 35 13.20 17.59 -6.83
CA ARG A 35 14.44 18.00 -7.52
C ARG A 35 14.13 18.56 -8.91
N LEU A 36 14.74 19.68 -9.27
CA LEU A 36 14.49 20.36 -10.55
C LEU A 36 14.80 19.48 -11.77
N ASN A 37 15.86 18.67 -11.71
CA ASN A 37 16.21 17.74 -12.78
C ASN A 37 15.15 16.64 -12.97
N VAL A 38 14.62 16.10 -11.87
CA VAL A 38 13.54 15.10 -11.89
C VAL A 38 12.26 15.72 -12.42
N GLN A 39 11.89 16.91 -11.94
CA GLN A 39 10.71 17.62 -12.44
C GLN A 39 10.81 17.90 -13.94
N ARG A 40 11.98 18.39 -14.41
CA ARG A 40 12.21 18.62 -15.83
C ARG A 40 12.10 17.34 -16.66
N ALA A 41 12.68 16.23 -16.18
CA ALA A 41 12.62 14.95 -16.86
C ALA A 41 11.18 14.39 -16.95
N MET A 42 10.35 14.66 -15.95
CA MET A 42 8.94 14.27 -15.92
C MET A 42 8.00 15.26 -16.61
N HIS A 43 8.53 16.36 -17.16
CA HIS A 43 7.72 17.48 -17.64
C HIS A 43 6.76 18.04 -16.56
N ALA A 44 7.18 17.97 -15.30
CA ALA A 44 6.49 18.57 -14.16
C ALA A 44 7.05 19.97 -13.88
N ASN A 45 6.25 20.82 -13.24
CA ASN A 45 6.64 22.19 -12.88
C ASN A 45 7.08 23.07 -14.08
N LEU A 46 6.47 22.88 -15.26
CA LEU A 46 6.78 23.68 -16.45
C LEU A 46 6.38 25.16 -16.30
N THR A 47 5.32 25.41 -15.55
CA THR A 47 4.71 26.73 -15.36
C THR A 47 5.14 27.43 -14.06
N GLY A 48 6.04 26.83 -13.26
CA GLY A 48 6.48 27.43 -12.00
C GLY A 48 5.41 27.31 -10.90
N ILE A 49 5.01 26.09 -10.59
CA ILE A 49 4.06 25.76 -9.53
C ILE A 49 4.61 26.26 -8.18
N PRO A 50 3.86 27.07 -7.42
CA PRO A 50 4.37 27.73 -6.21
C PRO A 50 4.46 26.80 -4.99
N TYR A 51 3.99 25.56 -5.11
CA TYR A 51 4.00 24.56 -4.06
C TYR A 51 4.88 23.37 -4.42
N LYS A 52 5.42 22.73 -3.38
CA LYS A 52 6.22 21.51 -3.51
C LYS A 52 5.32 20.33 -3.83
N TRP A 53 5.89 19.34 -4.50
CA TRP A 53 5.26 18.05 -4.66
C TRP A 53 5.17 17.33 -3.30
N THR A 54 4.02 16.77 -2.99
CA THR A 54 3.74 15.92 -1.81
C THR A 54 3.00 14.68 -2.25
N ALA A 55 3.09 13.58 -1.50
CA ALA A 55 2.40 12.33 -1.85
C ALA A 55 0.88 12.47 -1.77
N CYS A 56 0.40 13.23 -0.80
CA CYS A 56 -1.01 13.51 -0.55
C CYS A 56 -1.27 15.01 -0.42
N SER A 57 -2.49 15.44 -0.76
CA SER A 57 -2.95 16.82 -0.56
C SER A 57 -4.04 16.85 0.50
N ASP A 58 -3.73 17.40 1.68
CA ASP A 58 -4.68 17.52 2.79
C ASP A 58 -5.92 18.34 2.41
N VAL A 59 -5.76 19.33 1.54
CA VAL A 59 -6.86 20.17 1.07
C VAL A 59 -7.83 19.31 0.28
N LEU A 60 -7.33 18.52 -0.69
CA LEU A 60 -8.17 17.67 -1.52
C LEU A 60 -8.83 16.57 -0.69
N ILE A 61 -8.09 15.93 0.22
CA ILE A 61 -8.64 14.89 1.11
C ILE A 61 -9.81 15.43 1.94
N LYS A 62 -9.73 16.66 2.44
CA LYS A 62 -10.79 17.28 3.24
C LYS A 62 -11.94 17.84 2.40
N SER A 63 -11.69 18.22 1.15
CA SER A 63 -12.68 18.87 0.30
C SER A 63 -13.37 17.94 -0.69
N TRP A 64 -12.94 16.68 -0.82
CA TRP A 64 -13.52 15.71 -1.76
C TRP A 64 -14.92 15.31 -1.31
N LYS A 65 -15.94 15.57 -2.15
CA LYS A 65 -17.36 15.30 -1.85
C LYS A 65 -17.98 14.20 -2.71
N ASP A 66 -17.29 13.75 -3.74
CA ASP A 66 -17.81 12.79 -4.72
C ASP A 66 -17.67 11.33 -4.26
N ALA A 67 -17.08 11.11 -3.08
CA ALA A 67 -17.15 9.83 -2.41
C ALA A 67 -18.56 9.67 -1.82
N GLN A 68 -19.43 8.96 -2.55
CA GLN A 68 -20.70 8.52 -1.98
C GLN A 68 -20.40 7.64 -0.76
N LEU A 69 -20.64 8.17 0.45
CA LEU A 69 -20.67 7.40 1.70
C LEU A 69 -21.93 6.52 1.75
N GLY A 70 -22.11 5.70 0.71
CA GLY A 70 -23.24 4.80 0.50
C GLY A 70 -22.82 3.39 0.13
N GLN A 71 -21.53 3.09 0.15
CA GLN A 71 -21.02 1.73 0.20
C GLN A 71 -19.89 1.72 1.22
N PRO A 72 -19.97 0.88 2.27
CA PRO A 72 -18.80 0.65 3.08
C PRO A 72 -17.74 0.07 2.16
N ASP A 73 -16.54 0.65 2.15
CA ASP A 73 -15.31 0.00 1.70
C ASP A 73 -14.91 -1.17 2.65
N GLY A 74 -15.88 -1.71 3.38
CA GLY A 74 -15.85 -3.06 3.91
C GLY A 74 -16.24 -3.99 2.78
N PHE A 75 -15.22 -4.64 2.24
CA PHE A 75 -15.33 -5.98 1.67
C PHE A 75 -16.55 -6.72 2.25
N PRO A 76 -17.56 -7.12 1.44
CA PRO A 76 -18.65 -7.89 1.99
C PRO A 76 -18.09 -9.27 2.39
N ASP A 77 -17.85 -9.47 3.68
CA ASP A 77 -17.46 -10.76 4.27
C ASP A 77 -18.58 -11.80 4.22
N HIS A 78 -19.64 -11.56 3.45
CA HIS A 78 -20.75 -12.48 3.29
C HIS A 78 -20.99 -12.78 1.80
N PRO A 79 -20.84 -14.04 1.38
CA PRO A 79 -21.13 -14.41 0.01
C PRO A 79 -22.65 -14.35 -0.20
N HIS A 80 -23.10 -13.46 -1.09
CA HIS A 80 -24.40 -13.63 -1.73
C HIS A 80 -24.30 -14.86 -2.64
N ARG A 81 -24.99 -15.94 -2.25
CA ARG A 81 -25.14 -17.12 -3.11
C ARG A 81 -26.03 -16.76 -4.29
N VAL A 82 -25.44 -16.48 -5.44
CA VAL A 82 -26.12 -16.52 -6.74
C VAL A 82 -25.43 -17.57 -7.59
N GLY A 83 -26.16 -18.64 -7.89
CA GLY A 83 -25.87 -19.54 -9.01
C GLY A 83 -24.44 -20.06 -9.16
N GLY A 84 -24.03 -21.02 -8.33
CA GLY A 84 -23.31 -22.22 -8.79
C GLY A 84 -21.99 -22.09 -9.57
N VAL A 85 -21.25 -20.99 -9.48
CA VAL A 85 -19.86 -20.91 -9.95
C VAL A 85 -19.04 -20.18 -8.88
N GLU A 86 -18.14 -20.91 -8.21
CA GLU A 86 -17.16 -20.34 -7.29
C GLU A 86 -16.09 -19.60 -8.09
N GLU A 87 -16.34 -18.37 -8.49
CA GLU A 87 -15.29 -17.48 -9.00
C GLU A 87 -14.74 -16.63 -7.84
N TRP A 88 -14.06 -17.30 -6.91
CA TRP A 88 -13.29 -16.61 -5.87
C TRP A 88 -11.82 -16.55 -6.28
N ARG A 89 -11.41 -15.35 -6.69
CA ARG A 89 -10.20 -14.71 -6.17
C ARG A 89 -8.88 -15.46 -6.46
N HIS A 90 -8.53 -15.59 -7.73
CA HIS A 90 -7.14 -15.80 -8.15
C HIS A 90 -6.32 -14.50 -8.25
N ILE A 91 -6.86 -13.33 -7.90
CA ILE A 91 -6.20 -12.05 -8.21
C ILE A 91 -5.02 -11.72 -7.27
N MET A 92 -4.91 -12.33 -6.09
CA MET A 92 -3.78 -12.09 -5.17
C MET A 92 -2.66 -13.14 -5.21
N ASP A 93 -2.79 -14.19 -6.02
CA ASP A 93 -1.71 -15.19 -6.21
C ASP A 93 -0.94 -14.98 -7.54
N THR A 94 -1.28 -13.95 -8.32
CA THR A 94 -0.61 -13.67 -9.60
C THR A 94 0.04 -12.28 -9.72
N TRP A 95 0.14 -11.49 -8.65
CA TRP A 95 1.05 -10.34 -8.57
C TRP A 95 1.58 -10.11 -7.16
#